data_AF-A0A5B9WD87-F1
#
_entry.id   AF-A0A5B9WD87-F1
#
_cell.length_a   1.000
_cell.length_b   1.000
_cell.length_c   1.000
_cell.angle_alpha   90.00
_cell.angle_beta   90.00
_cell.angle_gamma   90.00
#
_symmetry.space_group_name_H-M   'P 1'
#
loop_
_entity.id
_entity.type
_entity.pdbx_description
1 polymer ?
#
loop_
_entity_poly.entity_id
_entity_poly.type
_entity_poly.pdbx_seq_one_letter_code
_entity_poly.pdbx_strand_id
1 'polypeptide(L)'
;MNLFLLLGGPIGLVLLGSYAWRALRARAMDLWLPSYLCQALRGRGPKPGQSVHLLLCIADHFEPGHGSVSHDVAAGRVRAWIESYPKLFEAFRDSDGRPPRHTFFYPLEMYEGSEVEALATLCHQGYGEVEVHLHHDDEDAEGLRARLAAYKELLAARHGLLARDRDTGDIRYGFIHGNWALDNSHPDGRHCGVDNELDILRETGCYADFTMPAAPDPPQTRTINSIYYAIDDPVSPKSHDRGIAVGAAPAPERSLLMIQGPLLLDWRRRKWGLFPRVENGCLQGNQPAHIDRLPAWLKAGVQVPGRPDWFFVKLHTHGAPECNQRVLLGEAMVRFHRSLADLSRRDSKFHFHYVTAREMCNLVRAAEAGWQGDVAGARDYQLVWKDWRHLCGTPPRRDNAKSLA
;
A
#
# COMPACT_ATOMS: atom_id res chain seq x y z
N MET A 1 21.59 29.18 51.90
CA MET A 1 20.84 29.60 50.69
C MET A 1 21.13 28.60 49.57
N ASN A 2 20.57 27.38 49.66
CA ASN A 2 20.73 26.29 48.69
C ASN A 2 19.34 25.73 48.32
N LEU A 3 18.38 26.61 48.05
CA LEU A 3 17.03 26.23 47.61
C LEU A 3 16.86 26.39 46.08
N PHE A 4 17.74 27.14 45.41
CA PHE A 4 17.64 27.39 43.96
C PHE A 4 18.26 26.30 43.07
N LEU A 5 19.18 25.47 43.59
CA LEU A 5 19.80 24.38 42.81
C LEU A 5 18.98 23.08 42.81
N LEU A 6 18.06 22.90 43.77
CA LEU A 6 17.17 21.73 43.83
C LEU A 6 15.88 21.90 43.01
N LEU A 7 15.49 23.14 42.69
CA LEU A 7 14.30 23.44 41.86
C LEU A 7 14.60 23.50 40.35
N GLY A 8 15.87 23.72 39.95
CA GLY A 8 16.27 23.74 38.53
C GLY A 8 16.29 22.36 37.85
N GLY A 9 16.60 21.31 38.60
CA GLY A 9 16.58 19.92 38.12
C GLY A 9 15.20 19.42 37.69
N PRO A 10 14.15 19.51 38.53
CA PRO A 10 12.81 19.06 38.17
C PRO A 10 12.17 19.92 37.07
N ILE A 11 12.37 21.26 37.09
CA ILE A 11 11.86 22.13 36.01
C ILE A 11 12.55 21.80 34.68
N GLY A 12 13.86 21.59 34.68
CA GLY A 12 14.61 21.16 33.49
C GLY A 12 14.12 19.82 32.93
N LEU A 13 13.85 18.83 33.79
CA LEU A 13 13.29 17.54 33.40
C LEU A 13 11.87 17.66 32.84
N VAL A 14 11.02 18.50 33.43
CA VAL A 14 9.67 18.77 32.92
C VAL A 14 9.73 19.45 31.55
N LEU A 15 10.61 20.44 31.36
CA LEU A 15 10.78 21.11 30.07
C LEU A 15 11.32 20.17 29.00
N LEU A 16 12.33 19.35 29.31
CA LEU A 16 12.85 18.31 28.42
C LEU A 16 11.78 17.26 28.08
N GLY A 17 11.01 16.81 29.07
CA GLY A 17 9.88 15.90 28.89
C GLY A 17 8.80 16.49 27.99
N SER A 18 8.47 17.78 28.18
CA SER A 18 7.49 18.50 27.35
C SER A 18 7.95 18.66 25.91
N TYR A 19 9.24 18.94 25.68
CA TYR A 19 9.83 19.04 24.35
C TYR A 19 9.85 17.69 23.65
N ALA A 20 10.28 16.63 24.34
CA ALA A 20 10.26 15.26 23.82
C ALA A 20 8.83 14.82 23.48
N TRP A 21 7.86 15.10 24.35
CA TRP A 21 6.45 14.83 24.10
C TRP A 21 5.93 15.56 22.85
N ARG A 22 6.20 16.86 22.71
CA ARG A 22 5.83 17.64 21.51
C ARG A 22 6.48 17.08 20.24
N ALA A 23 7.74 16.67 20.30
CA ALA A 23 8.45 16.08 19.16
C ALA A 23 7.87 14.72 18.76
N LEU A 24 7.40 13.91 19.72
CA LEU A 24 6.70 12.66 19.46
C LEU A 24 5.33 12.92 18.82
N ARG A 25 4.53 13.85 19.38
CA ARG A 25 3.21 14.21 18.82
C ARG A 25 3.29 14.79 17.42
N ALA A 26 4.30 15.61 17.14
CA ALA A 26 4.52 16.19 15.81
C ALA A 26 4.87 15.15 14.72
N ARG A 27 5.05 13.88 15.10
CA ARG A 27 5.31 12.76 14.20
C ARG A 27 4.33 11.60 14.41
N ALA A 28 3.22 11.89 15.08
CA ALA A 28 2.20 10.94 15.53
C ALA A 28 2.75 9.73 16.33
N MET A 29 3.96 9.83 16.88
CA MET A 29 4.61 8.72 17.59
C MET A 29 3.94 8.38 18.91
N ASP A 30 3.24 9.34 19.53
CA ASP A 30 2.40 9.11 20.70
C ASP A 30 1.27 8.09 20.42
N LEU A 31 0.78 8.01 19.17
CA LEU A 31 -0.28 7.09 18.78
C LEU A 31 0.23 5.66 18.60
N TRP A 32 1.33 5.48 17.87
CA TRP A 32 1.77 4.14 17.44
C TRP A 32 2.91 3.53 18.25
N LEU A 33 3.71 4.32 18.96
CA LEU A 33 4.84 3.80 19.72
C LEU A 33 4.44 2.79 20.81
N PRO A 34 3.33 2.97 21.55
CA PRO A 34 2.86 1.95 22.50
C PRO A 34 2.60 0.60 21.82
N SER A 35 1.88 0.61 20.68
CA SER A 35 1.61 -0.58 19.89
C SER A 35 2.91 -1.22 19.37
N TYR A 36 3.85 -0.41 18.89
CA TYR A 36 5.18 -0.89 18.47
C TYR A 36 5.92 -1.60 19.60
N LEU A 37 5.95 -1.03 20.81
CA LEU A 37 6.62 -1.64 21.97
C LEU A 37 5.96 -2.97 22.36
N CYS A 38 4.62 -3.02 22.41
CA CYS A 38 3.88 -4.25 22.67
C CYS A 38 4.16 -5.34 21.61
N GLN A 39 4.26 -4.97 20.33
CA GLN A 39 4.56 -5.90 19.25
C GLN A 39 6.03 -6.36 19.28
N ALA A 40 6.97 -5.47 19.60
CA ALA A 40 8.39 -5.78 19.70
C ALA A 40 8.66 -6.84 20.79
N LEU A 41 7.95 -6.78 21.92
CA LEU A 41 8.04 -7.77 22.99
C LEU A 41 7.54 -9.17 22.58
N ARG A 42 6.65 -9.25 21.58
CA ARG A 42 6.09 -10.53 21.09
C ARG A 42 6.97 -11.22 20.05
N GLY A 43 7.95 -10.52 19.47
CA GLY A 43 8.87 -11.09 18.47
C GLY A 43 8.15 -11.59 17.21
N ARG A 44 7.72 -10.66 16.33
CA ARG A 44 6.92 -10.98 15.13
C ARG A 44 7.71 -11.24 13.85
N GLY A 45 9.04 -11.18 13.89
CA GLY A 45 9.87 -11.47 12.71
C GLY A 45 9.94 -12.97 12.39
N PRO A 46 10.48 -13.32 11.21
CA PRO A 46 10.71 -14.70 10.84
C PRO A 46 11.57 -15.44 11.88
N LYS A 47 11.17 -16.67 12.23
CA LYS A 47 11.94 -17.55 13.11
C LYS A 47 13.07 -18.23 12.33
N PRO A 48 14.20 -18.59 12.97
CA PRO A 48 15.26 -19.35 12.31
C PRO A 48 14.74 -20.62 11.65
N GLY A 49 15.04 -20.80 10.36
CA GLY A 49 14.63 -21.97 9.59
C GLY A 49 13.15 -22.05 9.22
N GLN A 50 12.36 -21.00 9.47
CA GLN A 50 10.98 -20.88 8.99
C GLN A 50 10.96 -20.65 7.48
N SER A 51 10.00 -21.25 6.77
CA SER A 51 9.71 -20.85 5.38
C SER A 51 9.02 -19.50 5.36
N VAL A 52 9.51 -18.60 4.52
CA VAL A 52 9.05 -17.22 4.38
C VAL A 52 8.55 -17.01 2.97
N HIS A 53 7.29 -16.63 2.83
CA HIS A 53 6.71 -16.10 1.60
C HIS A 53 6.51 -14.60 1.77
N LEU A 54 7.42 -13.81 1.20
CA LEU A 54 7.29 -12.35 1.12
C LEU A 54 6.25 -11.99 0.06
N LEU A 55 5.11 -11.45 0.48
CA LEU A 55 4.09 -10.90 -0.40
C LEU A 55 4.31 -9.38 -0.54
N LEU A 56 5.00 -8.98 -1.61
CA LEU A 56 5.44 -7.61 -1.81
C LEU A 56 4.46 -6.83 -2.70
N CYS A 57 3.75 -5.88 -2.11
CA CYS A 57 2.89 -4.93 -2.80
C CYS A 57 3.50 -3.53 -2.73
N ILE A 58 3.45 -2.80 -3.85
CA ILE A 58 3.71 -1.36 -3.89
C ILE A 58 2.39 -0.67 -4.22
N ALA A 59 1.88 0.08 -3.25
CA ALA A 59 0.66 0.86 -3.35
C ALA A 59 1.03 2.33 -3.59
N ASP A 60 0.94 2.75 -4.85
CA ASP A 60 1.41 4.06 -5.30
C ASP A 60 0.28 5.09 -5.30
N HIS A 61 0.46 6.19 -4.56
CA HIS A 61 -0.30 7.42 -4.72
C HIS A 61 0.11 8.07 -6.06
N PHE A 62 -0.40 7.52 -7.15
CA PHE A 62 0.08 7.84 -8.48
C PHE A 62 -0.58 9.12 -8.97
N GLU A 63 0.05 10.26 -8.70
CA GLU A 63 -0.46 11.60 -9.02
C GLU A 63 0.35 12.29 -10.13
N PRO A 64 0.07 12.04 -11.43
CA PRO A 64 0.74 12.73 -12.53
C PRO A 64 0.72 14.26 -12.42
N GLY A 65 -0.40 14.83 -11.97
CA GLY A 65 -0.59 16.27 -11.78
C GLY A 65 0.06 16.86 -10.52
N HIS A 66 0.76 16.06 -9.70
CA HIS A 66 1.32 16.53 -8.43
C HIS A 66 2.18 17.80 -8.58
N GLY A 67 1.92 18.80 -7.75
CA GLY A 67 2.57 20.11 -7.82
C GLY A 67 1.94 21.07 -8.84
N SER A 68 0.70 20.80 -9.27
CA SER A 68 -0.06 21.63 -10.22
C SER A 68 0.69 21.89 -11.52
N VAL A 69 1.32 20.84 -12.04
CA VAL A 69 2.10 20.88 -13.29
C VAL A 69 1.19 20.95 -14.52
N SER A 70 1.75 21.30 -15.68
CA SER A 70 1.00 21.28 -16.93
C SER A 70 0.63 19.85 -17.36
N HIS A 71 -0.41 19.72 -18.18
CA HIS A 71 -0.82 18.43 -18.76
C HIS A 71 0.33 17.73 -19.50
N ASP A 72 1.21 18.47 -20.19
CA ASP A 72 2.37 17.88 -20.88
C ASP A 72 3.37 17.24 -19.90
N VAL A 73 3.57 17.83 -18.72
CA VAL A 73 4.43 17.29 -17.68
C VAL A 73 3.79 16.06 -17.05
N ALA A 74 2.49 16.12 -16.72
CA ALA A 74 1.74 14.98 -16.19
C ALA A 74 1.76 13.78 -17.15
N ALA A 75 1.45 14.01 -18.43
CA ALA A 75 1.54 12.99 -19.48
C ALA A 75 2.97 12.47 -19.67
N GLY A 76 3.98 13.33 -19.55
CA GLY A 76 5.39 12.95 -19.57
C GLY A 76 5.77 12.02 -18.42
N ARG A 77 5.24 12.27 -17.21
CA ARG A 77 5.42 11.39 -16.04
C ARG A 77 4.83 10.01 -16.30
N VAL A 78 3.62 9.93 -16.83
CA VAL A 78 2.98 8.65 -17.19
C VAL A 78 3.80 7.93 -18.26
N ARG A 79 4.17 8.62 -19.34
CA ARG A 79 4.96 8.06 -20.44
C ARG A 79 6.26 7.42 -19.96
N ALA A 80 6.96 8.06 -19.01
CA ALA A 80 8.19 7.51 -18.45
C ALA A 80 7.99 6.12 -17.82
N TRP A 81 6.86 5.90 -17.13
CA TRP A 81 6.49 4.59 -16.58
C TRP A 81 6.21 3.57 -17.68
N ILE A 82 5.38 3.92 -18.66
CA ILE A 82 5.02 3.02 -19.78
C ILE A 82 6.26 2.56 -20.56
N GLU A 83 7.19 3.48 -20.82
CA GLU A 83 8.37 3.18 -21.63
C GLU A 83 9.48 2.47 -20.85
N SER A 84 9.63 2.75 -19.56
CA SER A 84 10.78 2.29 -18.78
C SER A 84 10.47 1.03 -17.98
N TYR A 85 9.27 0.90 -17.41
CA TYR A 85 8.95 -0.17 -16.47
C TYR A 85 9.14 -1.57 -17.08
N PRO A 86 8.58 -1.89 -18.28
CA PRO A 86 8.81 -3.18 -18.92
C PRO A 86 10.29 -3.42 -19.21
N LYS A 87 11.00 -2.43 -19.77
CA LYS A 87 12.41 -2.56 -20.15
C LYS A 87 13.31 -2.86 -18.96
N LEU A 88 13.03 -2.24 -17.82
CA LEU A 88 13.84 -2.39 -16.61
C LEU A 88 13.53 -3.68 -15.85
N PHE A 89 12.26 -4.11 -15.86
CA PHE A 89 11.80 -5.11 -14.90
C PHE A 89 11.37 -6.44 -15.50
N GLU A 90 11.16 -6.53 -16.81
CA GLU A 90 10.75 -7.77 -17.48
C GLU A 90 11.75 -8.92 -17.33
N ALA A 91 13.02 -8.67 -17.02
CA ALA A 91 14.00 -9.75 -16.81
C ALA A 91 13.90 -10.41 -15.41
N PHE A 92 13.22 -9.78 -14.45
CA PHE A 92 13.11 -10.32 -13.09
C PHE A 92 11.93 -11.26 -12.98
N ARG A 93 12.07 -12.28 -12.12
CA ARG A 93 11.04 -13.27 -11.83
C ARG A 93 10.96 -13.50 -10.34
N ASP A 94 9.75 -13.52 -9.80
CA ASP A 94 9.49 -13.96 -8.44
C ASP A 94 9.39 -15.48 -8.35
N SER A 95 9.04 -16.00 -7.16
CA SER A 95 8.91 -17.45 -6.94
C SER A 95 7.78 -18.10 -7.76
N ASP A 96 6.84 -17.33 -8.31
CA ASP A 96 5.77 -17.81 -9.19
C ASP A 96 6.08 -17.53 -10.68
N GLY A 97 7.26 -17.00 -11.00
CA GLY A 97 7.65 -16.65 -12.37
C GLY A 97 7.02 -15.34 -12.89
N ARG A 98 6.56 -14.44 -12.02
CA ARG A 98 6.01 -13.14 -12.41
C ARG A 98 7.04 -12.02 -12.36
N PRO A 99 6.97 -11.03 -13.27
CA PRO A 99 7.79 -9.81 -13.16
C PRO A 99 7.32 -8.95 -11.99
N PRO A 100 8.11 -7.95 -11.57
CA PRO A 100 7.67 -6.90 -10.67
C PRO A 100 6.30 -6.34 -11.07
N ARG A 101 5.43 -6.20 -10.07
CA ARG A 101 4.06 -5.70 -10.20
C ARG A 101 3.93 -4.39 -9.44
N HIS A 102 3.14 -3.47 -9.95
CA HIS A 102 2.88 -2.17 -9.34
C HIS A 102 1.39 -1.88 -9.26
N THR A 103 0.91 -1.31 -8.15
CA THR A 103 -0.49 -0.88 -8.06
C THR A 103 -0.55 0.64 -8.13
N PHE A 104 -1.19 1.16 -9.17
CA PHE A 104 -1.36 2.58 -9.40
C PHE A 104 -2.71 3.03 -8.83
N PHE A 105 -2.73 3.62 -7.64
CA PHE A 105 -3.94 4.25 -7.12
C PHE A 105 -4.07 5.62 -7.79
N TYR A 106 -4.98 5.73 -8.76
CA TYR A 106 -5.07 6.90 -9.64
C TYR A 106 -6.14 7.88 -9.14
N PRO A 107 -5.80 9.16 -8.88
CA PRO A 107 -6.68 10.16 -8.28
C PRO A 107 -7.86 10.50 -9.18
N LEU A 108 -9.08 10.34 -8.66
CA LEU A 108 -10.29 10.60 -9.45
C LEU A 108 -10.44 12.09 -9.81
N GLU A 109 -9.95 12.98 -8.96
CA GLU A 109 -9.97 14.44 -9.18
C GLU A 109 -8.92 14.92 -10.18
N MET A 110 -7.96 14.07 -10.57
CA MET A 110 -6.98 14.34 -11.63
C MET A 110 -7.17 13.40 -12.83
N TYR A 111 -8.38 12.88 -13.03
CA TYR A 111 -8.67 11.95 -14.10
C TYR A 111 -8.35 12.55 -15.47
N GLU A 112 -7.40 11.92 -16.17
CA GLU A 112 -7.08 12.21 -17.56
C GLU A 112 -7.16 10.90 -18.36
N GLY A 113 -8.14 10.83 -19.27
CA GLY A 113 -8.48 9.56 -19.93
C GLY A 113 -7.33 8.95 -20.74
N SER A 114 -6.48 9.76 -21.35
CA SER A 114 -5.30 9.29 -22.09
C SER A 114 -4.21 8.71 -21.18
N GLU A 115 -4.06 9.26 -19.98
CA GLU A 115 -3.10 8.82 -18.98
C GLU A 115 -3.52 7.46 -18.39
N VAL A 116 -4.80 7.34 -18.01
CA VAL A 116 -5.37 6.09 -17.50
C VAL A 116 -5.36 4.99 -18.57
N GLU A 117 -5.65 5.31 -19.83
CA GLU A 117 -5.58 4.34 -20.95
C GLU A 117 -4.15 3.82 -21.17
N ALA A 118 -3.15 4.71 -21.04
CA ALA A 118 -1.76 4.32 -21.14
C ALA A 118 -1.36 3.36 -20.00
N LEU A 119 -1.77 3.66 -18.76
CA LEU A 119 -1.58 2.78 -17.61
C LEU A 119 -2.31 1.44 -17.77
N ALA A 120 -3.53 1.44 -18.31
CA ALA A 120 -4.28 0.22 -18.57
C ALA A 120 -3.52 -0.70 -19.54
N THR A 121 -2.86 -0.14 -20.55
CA THR A 121 -1.99 -0.92 -21.46
C THR A 121 -0.85 -1.60 -20.71
N LEU A 122 -0.17 -0.89 -19.80
CA LEU A 122 0.90 -1.45 -18.97
C LEU A 122 0.36 -2.56 -18.03
N CYS A 123 -0.82 -2.35 -17.45
CA CYS A 123 -1.46 -3.31 -16.56
C CYS A 123 -1.87 -4.59 -17.32
N HIS A 124 -2.45 -4.47 -18.52
CA HIS A 124 -2.82 -5.60 -19.38
C HIS A 124 -1.62 -6.41 -19.91
N GLN A 125 -0.42 -5.84 -19.90
CA GLN A 125 0.83 -6.57 -20.16
C GLN A 125 1.28 -7.40 -18.94
N GLY A 126 0.63 -7.22 -17.79
CA GLY A 126 0.91 -7.96 -16.57
C GLY A 126 1.92 -7.29 -15.65
N TYR A 127 2.11 -5.97 -15.76
CA TYR A 127 3.03 -5.22 -14.88
C TYR A 127 2.36 -4.55 -13.68
N GLY A 128 1.03 -4.63 -13.57
CA GLY A 128 0.33 -3.93 -12.50
C GLY A 128 -1.17 -3.94 -12.63
N GLU A 129 -1.81 -3.19 -11.74
CA GLU A 129 -3.25 -2.91 -11.72
C GLU A 129 -3.47 -1.44 -11.34
N VAL A 130 -4.59 -0.86 -11.78
CA VAL A 130 -5.03 0.49 -11.40
C VAL A 130 -6.14 0.35 -10.36
N GLU A 131 -6.08 1.17 -9.32
CA GLU A 131 -7.06 1.23 -8.22
C GLU A 131 -7.46 2.69 -7.93
N VAL A 132 -8.35 2.91 -6.96
CA VAL A 132 -8.97 4.22 -6.73
C VAL A 132 -8.23 5.02 -5.67
N HIS A 133 -7.90 6.25 -6.01
CA HIS A 133 -7.34 7.26 -5.11
C HIS A 133 -8.23 8.49 -5.11
N LEU A 134 -8.30 9.17 -3.97
CA LEU A 134 -9.05 10.42 -3.86
C LEU A 134 -8.40 11.36 -2.83
N HIS A 135 -8.21 12.61 -3.23
CA HIS A 135 -8.09 13.73 -2.30
C HIS A 135 -9.44 14.44 -2.19
N HIS A 136 -9.92 14.64 -0.97
CA HIS A 136 -11.11 15.44 -0.70
C HIS A 136 -10.96 16.22 0.62
N ASP A 137 -11.68 17.32 0.75
CA ASP A 137 -11.73 18.19 1.94
C ASP A 137 -13.14 18.81 1.96
N ASP A 138 -13.78 18.84 3.12
CA ASP A 138 -15.13 19.39 3.34
C ASP A 138 -16.19 18.80 2.39
N GLU A 139 -16.09 17.50 2.07
CA GLU A 139 -17.05 16.78 1.24
C GLU A 139 -18.20 16.21 2.08
N ASP A 140 -19.41 16.13 1.52
CA ASP A 140 -20.53 15.44 2.15
C ASP A 140 -20.65 13.97 1.73
N ALA A 141 -21.34 13.18 2.55
CA ALA A 141 -21.49 11.74 2.37
C ALA A 141 -22.18 11.31 1.06
N GLU A 142 -23.10 12.13 0.53
CA GLU A 142 -23.82 11.83 -0.71
C GLU A 142 -22.93 12.10 -1.93
N GLY A 143 -22.24 13.25 -1.92
CA GLY A 143 -21.26 13.64 -2.93
C GLY A 143 -20.13 12.63 -3.06
N LEU A 144 -19.54 12.22 -1.93
CA LEU A 144 -18.49 11.20 -1.90
C LEU A 144 -18.97 9.89 -2.53
N ARG A 145 -20.15 9.40 -2.13
CA ARG A 145 -20.75 8.17 -2.64
C ARG A 145 -20.95 8.24 -4.16
N ALA A 146 -21.49 9.35 -4.65
CA ALA A 146 -21.76 9.55 -6.08
C ALA A 146 -20.45 9.57 -6.90
N ARG A 147 -19.41 10.27 -6.44
CA ARG A 147 -18.12 10.35 -7.14
C ARG A 147 -17.40 9.02 -7.18
N LEU A 148 -17.35 8.29 -6.06
CA LEU A 148 -16.75 6.95 -6.01
C LEU A 148 -17.47 5.97 -6.93
N ALA A 149 -18.80 5.95 -6.91
CA ALA A 149 -19.59 5.10 -7.80
C ALA A 149 -19.34 5.44 -9.27
N ALA A 150 -19.37 6.72 -9.64
CA ALA A 150 -19.14 7.17 -11.01
C ALA A 150 -17.72 6.84 -11.49
N TYR A 151 -16.70 7.05 -10.66
CA TYR A 151 -15.32 6.81 -11.03
C TYR A 151 -15.02 5.30 -11.16
N LYS A 152 -15.56 4.48 -10.27
CA LYS A 152 -15.49 3.01 -10.38
C LYS A 152 -16.06 2.53 -11.72
N GLU A 153 -17.25 2.99 -12.09
CA GLU A 153 -17.87 2.62 -13.37
C GLU A 153 -17.07 3.14 -14.55
N LEU A 154 -16.52 4.37 -14.47
CA LEU A 154 -15.66 4.94 -15.51
C LEU A 154 -14.41 4.09 -15.76
N LEU A 155 -13.67 3.74 -14.70
CA LEU A 155 -12.46 2.91 -14.82
C LEU A 155 -12.79 1.54 -15.44
N ALA A 156 -13.87 0.89 -14.99
CA ALA A 156 -14.24 -0.42 -15.48
C ALA A 156 -14.77 -0.39 -16.92
N ALA A 157 -15.73 0.48 -17.21
CA ALA A 157 -16.45 0.48 -18.49
C ALA A 157 -15.61 1.08 -19.62
N ARG A 158 -14.86 2.15 -19.36
CA ARG A 158 -14.08 2.85 -20.40
C ARG A 158 -12.71 2.21 -20.62
N HIS A 159 -12.04 1.79 -19.55
CA HIS A 159 -10.64 1.36 -19.62
C HIS A 159 -10.44 -0.15 -19.41
N GLY A 160 -11.50 -0.91 -19.11
CA GLY A 160 -11.39 -2.35 -18.82
C GLY A 160 -10.62 -2.64 -17.52
N LEU A 161 -10.52 -1.66 -16.64
CA LEU A 161 -9.82 -1.77 -15.36
C LEU A 161 -10.73 -2.33 -14.27
N LEU A 162 -10.15 -2.47 -13.07
CA LEU A 162 -10.78 -2.95 -11.84
C LEU A 162 -11.18 -4.44 -11.85
N ALA A 163 -11.15 -5.01 -10.65
CA ALA A 163 -11.53 -6.38 -10.42
C ALA A 163 -13.06 -6.54 -10.44
N ARG A 164 -13.49 -7.79 -10.58
CA ARG A 164 -14.86 -8.19 -10.28
C ARG A 164 -14.89 -9.23 -9.17
N ASP A 165 -15.90 -9.16 -8.34
CA ASP A 165 -16.20 -10.28 -7.44
C ASP A 165 -16.59 -11.51 -8.29
N ARG A 166 -15.99 -12.66 -7.98
CA ARG A 166 -16.19 -13.91 -8.73
C ARG A 166 -17.65 -14.38 -8.70
N ASP A 167 -18.33 -14.18 -7.58
CA ASP A 167 -19.64 -14.76 -7.33
C ASP A 167 -20.76 -13.80 -7.75
N THR A 168 -20.62 -12.50 -7.47
CA THR A 168 -21.64 -11.50 -7.83
C THR A 168 -21.40 -10.85 -9.18
N GLY A 169 -20.15 -10.82 -9.67
CA GLY A 169 -19.76 -10.08 -10.88
C GLY A 169 -19.62 -8.56 -10.68
N ASP A 170 -19.85 -8.06 -9.46
CA ASP A 170 -19.77 -6.64 -9.12
C ASP A 170 -18.36 -6.11 -9.33
N ILE A 171 -18.24 -4.87 -9.83
CA ILE A 171 -16.96 -4.17 -9.90
C ILE A 171 -16.50 -3.83 -8.48
N ARG A 172 -15.25 -4.15 -8.17
CA ARG A 172 -14.62 -3.90 -6.87
C ARG A 172 -13.31 -3.16 -7.06
N TYR A 173 -12.95 -2.34 -6.08
CA TYR A 173 -11.73 -1.54 -6.11
C TYR A 173 -11.03 -1.50 -4.74
N GLY A 174 -9.73 -1.26 -4.74
CA GLY A 174 -8.95 -0.92 -3.55
C GLY A 174 -8.88 0.60 -3.42
N PHE A 175 -8.81 1.09 -2.18
CA PHE A 175 -8.79 2.53 -1.92
C PHE A 175 -7.51 2.99 -1.21
N ILE A 176 -7.08 4.20 -1.57
CA ILE A 176 -6.17 5.01 -0.77
C ILE A 176 -6.76 6.41 -0.64
N HIS A 177 -6.74 6.93 0.58
CA HIS A 177 -7.05 8.32 0.86
C HIS A 177 -5.80 9.19 0.64
N GLY A 178 -5.85 10.11 -0.32
CA GLY A 178 -4.68 10.89 -0.74
C GLY A 178 -4.14 11.85 0.31
N ASN A 179 -5.02 12.43 1.12
CA ASN A 179 -4.61 13.23 2.28
C ASN A 179 -4.29 12.41 3.55
N TRP A 180 -4.27 11.08 3.46
CA TRP A 180 -4.15 10.14 4.59
C TRP A 180 -5.24 10.22 5.67
N ALA A 181 -6.14 11.19 5.59
CA ALA A 181 -7.15 11.54 6.57
C ALA A 181 -8.44 10.70 6.47
N LEU A 182 -8.31 9.43 6.11
CA LEU A 182 -9.40 8.47 6.00
C LEU A 182 -10.35 8.56 7.19
N ASP A 183 -11.64 8.57 6.93
CA ASP A 183 -12.70 8.61 7.93
C ASP A 183 -12.55 9.80 8.88
N ASN A 184 -12.44 11.00 8.27
CA ASN A 184 -12.26 12.29 8.91
C ASN A 184 -11.21 12.32 10.03
N SER A 185 -10.08 11.63 9.80
CA SER A 185 -9.14 11.32 10.87
C SER A 185 -8.09 12.39 11.15
N HIS A 186 -8.06 13.47 10.38
CA HIS A 186 -7.15 14.57 10.66
C HIS A 186 -7.63 15.31 11.93
N PRO A 187 -6.75 15.58 12.92
CA PRO A 187 -7.14 16.22 14.19
C PRO A 187 -7.80 17.61 14.05
N ASP A 188 -7.52 18.30 12.94
CA ASP A 188 -8.07 19.61 12.64
C ASP A 188 -9.44 19.54 11.92
N GLY A 189 -10.00 18.35 11.71
CA GLY A 189 -11.28 18.16 11.00
C GLY A 189 -11.22 18.55 9.51
N ARG A 190 -10.03 18.45 8.92
CA ARG A 190 -9.74 18.80 7.52
C ARG A 190 -9.36 17.56 6.72
N HIS A 191 -9.27 17.76 5.43
CA HIS A 191 -8.76 16.80 4.46
C HIS A 191 -9.61 15.54 4.28
N CYS A 192 -10.91 15.63 4.63
CA CYS A 192 -11.94 14.62 4.37
C CYS A 192 -13.33 15.29 4.47
N GLY A 193 -13.88 15.42 5.68
CA GLY A 193 -15.22 16.00 5.92
C GLY A 193 -16.34 14.97 6.12
N VAL A 194 -16.05 13.69 5.93
CA VAL A 194 -17.05 12.60 5.99
C VAL A 194 -16.76 11.66 7.16
N ASP A 195 -17.65 11.66 8.16
CA ASP A 195 -17.50 10.85 9.38
C ASP A 195 -17.90 9.37 9.21
N ASN A 196 -18.49 9.01 8.07
CA ASN A 196 -18.90 7.63 7.74
C ASN A 196 -18.24 7.12 6.45
N GLU A 197 -16.98 7.49 6.23
CA GLU A 197 -16.28 7.22 4.97
C GLU A 197 -16.09 5.72 4.74
N LEU A 198 -15.87 4.92 5.80
CA LEU A 198 -15.63 3.48 5.66
C LEU A 198 -16.88 2.74 5.15
N ASP A 199 -18.06 3.12 5.64
CA ASP A 199 -19.33 2.58 5.17
C ASP A 199 -19.58 2.94 3.70
N ILE A 200 -19.32 4.19 3.31
CA ILE A 200 -19.46 4.63 1.91
C ILE A 200 -18.51 3.86 1.01
N LEU A 201 -17.24 3.71 1.39
CA LEU A 201 -16.26 2.92 0.65
C LEU A 201 -16.75 1.48 0.47
N ARG A 202 -17.18 0.82 1.55
CA ARG A 202 -17.71 -0.55 1.49
C ARG A 202 -18.93 -0.66 0.56
N GLU A 203 -19.90 0.23 0.71
CA GLU A 203 -21.14 0.24 -0.06
C GLU A 203 -20.93 0.49 -1.55
N THR A 204 -19.96 1.33 -1.90
CA THR A 204 -19.63 1.65 -3.30
C THR A 204 -18.77 0.57 -3.96
N GLY A 205 -18.20 -0.36 -3.18
CA GLY A 205 -17.51 -1.56 -3.68
C GLY A 205 -16.02 -1.65 -3.34
N CYS A 206 -15.54 -0.82 -2.41
CA CYS A 206 -14.19 -0.93 -1.89
C CYS A 206 -13.99 -2.27 -1.18
N TYR A 207 -13.00 -3.07 -1.61
CA TYR A 207 -12.70 -4.35 -0.98
C TYR A 207 -11.71 -4.23 0.18
N ALA A 208 -10.85 -3.21 0.17
CA ALA A 208 -9.88 -2.92 1.22
C ALA A 208 -9.28 -1.51 1.08
N ASP A 209 -8.90 -0.93 2.22
CA ASP A 209 -8.10 0.29 2.31
C ASP A 209 -6.60 -0.03 2.46
N PHE A 210 -5.78 0.80 1.81
CA PHE A 210 -4.32 0.72 1.80
C PHE A 210 -3.65 2.03 2.25
N THR A 211 -4.36 2.92 2.94
CA THR A 211 -3.86 4.26 3.29
C THR A 211 -2.71 4.19 4.31
N MET A 212 -2.77 3.28 5.29
CA MET A 212 -1.81 3.24 6.41
C MET A 212 -0.54 2.44 6.11
N PRO A 213 0.67 2.85 6.56
CA PRO A 213 0.90 3.92 7.53
C PRO A 213 0.95 5.32 6.91
N ALA A 214 0.43 6.29 7.66
CA ALA A 214 0.54 7.73 7.36
C ALA A 214 1.72 8.39 8.09
N ALA A 215 2.37 7.72 9.04
CA ALA A 215 3.46 8.31 9.82
C ALA A 215 4.55 8.91 8.90
N PRO A 216 5.00 10.15 9.16
CA PRO A 216 4.85 10.90 10.40
C PRO A 216 3.57 11.75 10.53
N ASP A 217 2.66 11.71 9.58
CA ASP A 217 1.50 12.60 9.52
C ASP A 217 0.46 12.33 10.62
N PRO A 218 -0.25 13.38 11.10
CA PRO A 218 -1.22 13.27 12.20
C PRO A 218 -2.33 12.22 12.03
N PRO A 219 -2.86 11.93 10.82
CA PRO A 219 -3.86 10.88 10.61
C PRO A 219 -3.42 9.45 10.93
N GLN A 220 -2.16 9.21 11.29
CA GLN A 220 -1.67 7.87 11.68
C GLN A 220 -2.55 7.23 12.77
N THR A 221 -2.75 5.92 12.68
CA THR A 221 -3.52 5.11 13.64
C THR A 221 -2.67 4.54 14.77
N ARG A 222 -3.32 4.18 15.88
CA ARG A 222 -2.75 3.39 16.99
C ARG A 222 -2.50 1.95 16.58
N THR A 223 -3.40 1.34 15.81
CA THR A 223 -3.19 0.00 15.25
C THR A 223 -2.14 0.07 14.15
N ILE A 224 -1.06 -0.69 14.29
CA ILE A 224 0.03 -0.73 13.30
C ILE A 224 0.38 -2.16 12.90
N ASN A 225 1.06 -2.35 11.77
CA ASN A 225 1.61 -3.63 11.33
C ASN A 225 0.59 -4.78 11.41
N SER A 226 -0.62 -4.52 10.91
CA SER A 226 -1.75 -5.43 11.07
C SER A 226 -2.65 -5.43 9.84
N ILE A 227 -3.35 -6.54 9.65
CA ILE A 227 -4.46 -6.70 8.71
C ILE A 227 -5.70 -6.95 9.57
N TYR A 228 -6.72 -6.12 9.44
CA TYR A 228 -7.87 -6.12 10.35
C TYR A 228 -9.13 -5.57 9.70
N TYR A 229 -10.27 -5.88 10.29
CA TYR A 229 -11.57 -5.32 9.97
C TYR A 229 -11.86 -4.10 10.84
N ALA A 230 -12.13 -2.96 10.21
CA ALA A 230 -12.64 -1.76 10.87
C ALA A 230 -14.14 -1.64 10.62
N ILE A 231 -14.90 -1.25 11.65
CA ILE A 231 -16.34 -0.98 11.57
C ILE A 231 -16.49 0.52 11.78
N ASP A 232 -17.29 1.16 10.93
CA ASP A 232 -17.53 2.59 10.98
C ASP A 232 -18.34 3.02 12.22
N ASP A 233 -18.03 4.18 12.78
CA ASP A 233 -18.76 4.88 13.83
C ASP A 233 -18.87 6.37 13.47
N PRO A 234 -19.98 6.80 12.82
CA PRO A 234 -20.17 8.17 12.37
C PRO A 234 -20.23 9.23 13.49
N VAL A 235 -20.34 8.81 14.76
CA VAL A 235 -20.34 9.74 15.91
C VAL A 235 -18.92 9.92 16.47
N SER A 236 -18.01 9.03 16.13
CA SER A 236 -16.61 9.04 16.55
C SER A 236 -15.72 8.67 15.36
N PRO A 237 -15.50 9.60 14.40
CA PRO A 237 -14.70 9.35 13.21
C PRO A 237 -13.28 8.90 13.56
N LYS A 238 -12.53 8.45 12.54
CA LYS A 238 -11.30 7.66 12.68
C LYS A 238 -11.58 6.26 13.23
N SER A 239 -12.67 5.66 12.80
CA SER A 239 -13.13 4.33 13.15
C SER A 239 -12.07 3.26 12.86
N HIS A 240 -11.23 3.48 11.86
CA HIS A 240 -10.11 2.61 11.49
C HIS A 240 -8.89 2.69 12.45
N ASP A 241 -8.91 3.50 13.51
CA ASP A 241 -7.84 3.56 14.51
C ASP A 241 -7.61 2.20 15.22
N ARG A 242 -8.70 1.43 15.33
CA ARG A 242 -8.76 0.08 15.90
C ARG A 242 -9.60 -0.83 15.01
N GLY A 243 -9.52 -2.12 15.28
CA GLY A 243 -10.38 -3.09 14.65
C GLY A 243 -10.05 -4.52 15.07
N ILE A 244 -10.69 -5.47 14.41
CA ILE A 244 -10.59 -6.89 14.71
C ILE A 244 -9.59 -7.52 13.74
N ALA A 245 -8.48 -8.04 14.27
CA ALA A 245 -7.46 -8.69 13.43
C ALA A 245 -8.07 -9.85 12.63
N VAL A 246 -7.68 -9.95 11.35
CA VAL A 246 -8.10 -11.05 10.47
C VAL A 246 -7.72 -12.39 11.10
N GLY A 247 -8.67 -13.33 11.12
CA GLY A 247 -8.51 -14.65 11.75
C GLY A 247 -8.59 -14.69 13.29
N ALA A 248 -8.80 -13.55 13.97
CA ALA A 248 -9.03 -13.54 15.42
C ALA A 248 -10.50 -13.82 15.80
N ALA A 249 -11.43 -13.47 14.91
CA ALA A 249 -12.87 -13.71 15.00
C ALA A 249 -13.46 -13.68 13.58
N PRO A 250 -14.71 -14.14 13.38
CA PRO A 250 -15.39 -13.95 12.10
C PRO A 250 -15.42 -12.49 11.65
N ALA A 251 -15.34 -12.25 10.34
CA ALA A 251 -15.41 -10.91 9.77
C ALA A 251 -16.77 -10.25 10.09
N PRO A 252 -16.80 -9.04 10.68
CA PRO A 252 -18.04 -8.34 10.98
C PRO A 252 -18.80 -7.95 9.69
N GLU A 253 -20.13 -8.04 9.69
CA GLU A 253 -21.01 -7.82 8.51
C GLU A 253 -20.89 -6.41 7.89
N ARG A 254 -20.47 -5.40 8.67
CA ARG A 254 -20.31 -4.01 8.24
C ARG A 254 -18.89 -3.51 8.46
N SER A 255 -17.92 -4.29 7.99
CA SER A 255 -16.52 -3.91 8.13
C SER A 255 -15.81 -3.72 6.80
N LEU A 256 -14.83 -2.81 6.80
CA LEU A 256 -13.87 -2.64 5.73
C LEU A 256 -12.54 -3.30 6.13
N LEU A 257 -11.92 -4.01 5.19
CA LEU A 257 -10.61 -4.62 5.40
C LEU A 257 -9.52 -3.53 5.32
N MET A 258 -8.69 -3.46 6.34
CA MET A 258 -7.56 -2.54 6.43
C MET A 258 -6.26 -3.33 6.24
N ILE A 259 -5.46 -2.98 5.23
CA ILE A 259 -4.17 -3.63 4.94
C ILE A 259 -3.03 -2.64 5.15
N GLN A 260 -2.36 -2.73 6.29
CA GLN A 260 -1.30 -1.80 6.63
C GLN A 260 0.09 -2.23 6.16
N GLY A 261 0.91 -1.24 5.86
CA GLY A 261 2.35 -1.41 5.65
C GLY A 261 3.16 -1.47 6.95
N PRO A 262 4.48 -1.71 6.84
CA PRO A 262 5.38 -1.74 7.99
C PRO A 262 5.59 -0.33 8.57
N LEU A 263 5.47 -0.20 9.89
CA LEU A 263 5.80 0.98 10.68
C LEU A 263 6.59 0.58 11.93
N LEU A 264 7.87 0.96 11.96
CA LEU A 264 8.84 0.51 12.96
C LEU A 264 9.88 1.60 13.27
N LEU A 265 10.56 1.43 14.40
CA LEU A 265 11.84 2.10 14.64
C LEU A 265 12.98 1.30 14.02
N ASP A 266 13.72 1.93 13.10
CA ASP A 266 14.93 1.38 12.52
C ASP A 266 16.17 1.80 13.31
N TRP A 267 16.65 0.86 14.14
CA TRP A 267 17.83 1.01 14.97
C TRP A 267 19.15 0.81 14.21
N ARG A 268 19.12 0.34 12.96
CA ARG A 268 20.31 0.28 12.10
C ARG A 268 20.64 1.65 11.53
N ARG A 269 19.60 2.45 11.25
CA ARG A 269 19.74 3.83 10.79
C ARG A 269 19.47 4.81 11.92
N ARG A 270 20.52 5.22 12.62
CA ARG A 270 20.40 6.16 13.74
C ARG A 270 20.72 7.59 13.32
N LYS A 271 19.85 8.54 13.67
CA LYS A 271 20.15 9.97 13.62
C LYS A 271 21.17 10.30 14.71
N TRP A 272 22.28 10.91 14.31
CA TRP A 272 23.42 11.24 15.19
C TRP A 272 23.99 10.03 15.97
N GLY A 273 23.80 8.80 15.46
CA GLY A 273 24.23 7.57 16.14
C GLY A 273 23.37 7.13 17.34
N LEU A 274 22.39 7.93 17.76
CA LEU A 274 21.63 7.71 19.01
C LEU A 274 20.16 7.38 18.77
N PHE A 275 19.46 8.16 17.96
CA PHE A 275 18.01 8.04 17.83
C PHE A 275 17.64 7.21 16.61
N PRO A 276 16.80 6.16 16.73
CA PRO A 276 16.38 5.39 15.58
C PRO A 276 15.59 6.28 14.60
N ARG A 277 15.70 5.96 13.30
CA ARG A 277 14.80 6.53 12.30
C ARG A 277 13.48 5.78 12.28
N VAL A 278 12.46 6.39 11.71
CA VAL A 278 11.20 5.71 11.40
C VAL A 278 11.36 5.00 10.06
N GLU A 279 10.99 3.73 10.02
CA GLU A 279 10.79 2.96 8.80
C GLU A 279 9.27 2.80 8.63
N ASN A 280 8.70 3.39 7.58
CA ASN A 280 7.26 3.43 7.31
C ASN A 280 6.89 2.76 5.98
N GLY A 281 7.83 2.04 5.34
CA GLY A 281 7.59 1.40 4.04
C GLY A 281 7.53 2.36 2.85
N CYS A 282 7.87 3.65 3.03
CA CYS A 282 7.89 4.61 1.93
C CYS A 282 9.09 4.36 1.00
N LEU A 283 8.85 4.42 -0.32
CA LEU A 283 9.87 4.37 -1.37
C LEU A 283 9.92 5.73 -2.07
N GLN A 284 10.95 6.52 -1.83
CA GLN A 284 11.07 7.86 -2.41
C GLN A 284 12.54 8.29 -2.49
N GLY A 285 12.83 9.45 -3.10
CA GLY A 285 14.21 9.88 -3.38
C GLY A 285 15.19 9.80 -2.20
N ASN A 286 14.73 10.13 -0.98
CA ASN A 286 15.56 10.07 0.24
C ASN A 286 15.44 8.73 1.02
N GLN A 287 14.62 7.81 0.52
CA GLN A 287 14.34 6.49 1.08
C GLN A 287 14.18 5.46 -0.05
N PRO A 288 15.22 5.24 -0.87
CA PRO A 288 15.12 4.31 -1.99
C PRO A 288 14.89 2.87 -1.52
N ALA A 289 14.45 2.01 -2.44
CA ALA A 289 14.42 0.58 -2.20
C ALA A 289 15.84 0.05 -2.00
N HIS A 290 16.04 -0.76 -0.96
CA HIS A 290 17.32 -1.37 -0.64
C HIS A 290 17.10 -2.66 0.15
N ILE A 291 17.91 -3.69 -0.11
CA ILE A 291 17.73 -5.00 0.52
C ILE A 291 17.90 -4.95 2.04
N ASP A 292 18.73 -4.05 2.56
CA ASP A 292 18.93 -3.85 4.00
C ASP A 292 17.67 -3.40 4.77
N ARG A 293 16.64 -2.92 4.07
CA ARG A 293 15.34 -2.56 4.66
C ARG A 293 14.44 -3.77 4.84
N LEU A 294 14.62 -4.82 4.05
CA LEU A 294 13.79 -6.03 4.08
C LEU A 294 13.68 -6.67 5.48
N PRO A 295 14.76 -6.82 6.27
CA PRO A 295 14.63 -7.37 7.62
C PRO A 295 13.75 -6.53 8.54
N ALA A 296 13.66 -5.21 8.35
CA ALA A 296 12.70 -4.38 9.09
C ALA A 296 11.27 -4.69 8.64
N TRP A 297 11.01 -4.73 7.33
CA TRP A 297 9.69 -5.05 6.80
C TRP A 297 9.18 -6.43 7.26
N LEU A 298 10.03 -7.46 7.22
CA LEU A 298 9.68 -8.78 7.75
C LEU A 298 9.47 -8.77 9.27
N LYS A 299 10.24 -7.97 10.01
CA LYS A 299 10.10 -7.82 11.48
C LYS A 299 8.79 -7.16 11.88
N ALA A 300 8.16 -6.38 11.01
CA ALA A 300 6.80 -5.86 11.25
C ALA A 300 5.82 -7.02 11.49
N GLY A 301 6.06 -8.16 10.84
CA GLY A 301 5.30 -9.39 11.04
C GLY A 301 3.81 -9.21 10.78
N VAL A 302 3.49 -8.54 9.68
CA VAL A 302 2.12 -8.41 9.19
C VAL A 302 1.74 -9.72 8.51
N GLN A 303 0.87 -10.49 9.17
CA GLN A 303 0.53 -11.86 8.78
C GLN A 303 -0.93 -12.16 9.13
N VAL A 304 -1.48 -13.19 8.47
CA VAL A 304 -2.78 -13.78 8.83
C VAL A 304 -2.51 -15.12 9.52
N PRO A 305 -3.14 -15.42 10.68
CA PRO A 305 -2.85 -16.65 11.44
C PRO A 305 -2.99 -17.96 10.66
N GLY A 306 -3.88 -18.02 9.67
CA GLY A 306 -4.07 -19.19 8.81
C GLY A 306 -2.88 -19.49 7.88
N ARG A 307 -2.00 -18.49 7.65
CA ARG A 307 -0.75 -18.60 6.87
C ARG A 307 0.39 -17.83 7.56
N PRO A 308 0.94 -18.37 8.66
CA PRO A 308 2.02 -17.72 9.41
C PRO A 308 3.36 -17.75 8.67
N ASP A 309 3.45 -18.42 7.53
CA ASP A 309 4.55 -18.38 6.56
C ASP A 309 4.45 -17.19 5.60
N TRP A 310 3.27 -16.56 5.47
CA TRP A 310 3.05 -15.42 4.57
C TRP A 310 3.30 -14.10 5.29
N PHE A 311 4.24 -13.30 4.77
CA PHE A 311 4.60 -11.99 5.28
C PHE A 311 4.12 -10.92 4.29
N PHE A 312 3.08 -10.20 4.67
CA PHE A 312 2.46 -9.15 3.87
C PHE A 312 3.26 -7.86 4.01
N VAL A 313 3.96 -7.46 2.95
CA VAL A 313 4.74 -6.22 2.93
C VAL A 313 4.15 -5.26 1.92
N LYS A 314 3.30 -4.37 2.42
CA LYS A 314 2.72 -3.27 1.65
C LYS A 314 3.58 -2.02 1.78
N LEU A 315 4.33 -1.70 0.74
CA LEU A 315 5.10 -0.47 0.61
C LEU A 315 4.26 0.61 -0.09
N HIS A 316 4.65 1.87 0.04
CA HIS A 316 3.94 2.98 -0.61
C HIS A 316 4.92 4.00 -1.21
N THR A 317 4.41 4.83 -2.12
CA THR A 317 5.18 5.89 -2.77
C THR A 317 4.24 6.94 -3.37
N HIS A 318 4.81 8.08 -3.79
CA HIS A 318 4.24 8.94 -4.83
C HIS A 318 5.14 8.76 -6.05
N GLY A 319 4.80 7.85 -6.96
CA GLY A 319 5.69 7.39 -8.00
C GLY A 319 5.69 8.23 -9.26
N ALA A 320 4.70 9.10 -9.45
CA ALA A 320 4.61 9.98 -10.60
C ALA A 320 5.62 11.15 -10.57
N PRO A 321 5.89 11.86 -9.47
CA PRO A 321 6.90 12.91 -9.42
C PRO A 321 8.32 12.44 -9.80
N GLU A 322 9.05 13.27 -10.57
CA GLU A 322 10.35 12.94 -11.16
C GLU A 322 11.41 12.57 -10.11
N CYS A 323 11.35 13.20 -8.94
CA CYS A 323 12.27 12.93 -7.84
C CYS A 323 12.19 11.47 -7.36
N ASN A 324 10.99 10.88 -7.38
CA ASN A 324 10.73 9.51 -6.97
C ASN A 324 10.84 8.54 -8.15
N GLN A 325 10.44 8.96 -9.37
CA GLN A 325 10.69 8.17 -10.58
C GLN A 325 12.17 7.81 -10.72
N ARG A 326 13.09 8.73 -10.43
CA ARG A 326 14.54 8.45 -10.50
C ARG A 326 15.00 7.26 -9.64
N VAL A 327 14.32 6.97 -8.53
CA VAL A 327 14.66 5.83 -7.68
C VAL A 327 13.81 4.60 -7.98
N LEU A 328 12.57 4.77 -8.41
CA LEU A 328 11.63 3.68 -8.74
C LEU A 328 11.87 3.08 -10.12
N LEU A 329 12.18 3.92 -11.12
CA LEU A 329 12.51 3.56 -12.51
C LEU A 329 14.02 3.67 -12.76
N GLY A 330 14.83 3.38 -11.75
CA GLY A 330 16.28 3.55 -11.80
C GLY A 330 17.05 2.41 -11.13
N GLU A 331 18.37 2.58 -11.10
CA GLU A 331 19.33 1.56 -10.63
C GLU A 331 19.07 1.09 -9.19
N ALA A 332 18.50 1.95 -8.34
CA ALA A 332 18.15 1.56 -6.97
C ALA A 332 17.12 0.42 -6.95
N MET A 333 16.02 0.55 -7.71
CA MET A 333 14.98 -0.47 -7.79
C MET A 333 15.46 -1.74 -8.51
N VAL A 334 16.23 -1.58 -9.60
CA VAL A 334 16.85 -2.70 -10.32
C VAL A 334 17.75 -3.54 -9.39
N ARG A 335 18.61 -2.88 -8.59
CA ARG A 335 19.47 -3.58 -7.61
C ARG A 335 18.67 -4.25 -6.51
N PHE A 336 17.59 -3.64 -6.07
CA PHE A 336 16.69 -4.22 -5.08
C PHE A 336 16.07 -5.53 -5.58
N HIS A 337 15.49 -5.54 -6.79
CA HIS A 337 14.94 -6.76 -7.39
C HIS A 337 16.00 -7.84 -7.65
N ARG A 338 17.20 -7.45 -8.10
CA ARG A 338 18.33 -8.38 -8.23
C ARG A 338 18.70 -9.02 -6.89
N SER A 339 18.74 -8.20 -5.83
CA SER A 339 19.07 -8.67 -4.48
C SER A 339 18.01 -9.60 -3.89
N LEU A 340 16.72 -9.37 -4.19
CA LEU A 340 15.63 -10.30 -3.83
C LEU A 340 15.80 -11.65 -4.53
N ALA A 341 16.06 -11.64 -5.85
CA ALA A 341 16.31 -12.85 -6.61
C ALA A 341 17.54 -13.61 -6.09
N ASP A 342 18.63 -12.90 -5.79
CA ASP A 342 19.85 -13.49 -5.21
C ASP A 342 19.63 -14.05 -3.81
N LEU A 343 18.77 -13.43 -3.01
CA LEU A 343 18.41 -13.94 -1.69
C LEU A 343 17.62 -15.24 -1.81
N SER A 344 16.57 -15.27 -2.64
CA SER A 344 15.74 -16.46 -2.86
C SER A 344 16.52 -17.63 -3.46
N ARG A 345 17.49 -17.37 -4.35
CA ARG A 345 18.37 -18.43 -4.89
C ARG A 345 19.31 -19.02 -3.84
N ARG A 346 19.74 -18.24 -2.85
CA ARG A 346 20.69 -18.68 -1.81
C ARG A 346 20.01 -19.32 -0.61
N ASP A 347 18.76 -18.94 -0.33
CA ASP A 347 17.98 -19.48 0.77
C ASP A 347 16.73 -20.17 0.22
N SER A 348 16.76 -21.51 0.21
CA SER A 348 15.66 -22.36 -0.27
C SER A 348 14.36 -22.21 0.53
N LYS A 349 14.41 -21.55 1.69
CA LYS A 349 13.23 -21.26 2.52
C LYS A 349 12.69 -19.85 2.32
N PHE A 350 13.38 -19.01 1.54
CA PHE A 350 12.94 -17.66 1.23
C PHE A 350 12.32 -17.59 -0.16
N HIS A 351 11.01 -17.37 -0.18
CA HIS A 351 10.21 -17.14 -1.37
C HIS A 351 9.73 -15.69 -1.36
N PHE A 352 9.61 -15.08 -2.54
CA PHE A 352 9.00 -13.76 -2.66
C PHE A 352 8.06 -13.74 -3.85
N HIS A 353 7.04 -12.91 -3.74
CA HIS A 353 5.92 -12.85 -4.66
C HIS A 353 5.58 -11.37 -4.87
N TYR A 354 5.65 -10.91 -6.12
CA TYR A 354 5.13 -9.59 -6.47
C TYR A 354 3.61 -9.69 -6.55
N VAL A 355 2.91 -8.85 -5.80
CA VAL A 355 1.44 -8.86 -5.74
C VAL A 355 0.90 -7.45 -5.92
N THR A 356 -0.23 -7.32 -6.61
CA THR A 356 -1.02 -6.07 -6.61
C THR A 356 -1.82 -5.94 -5.32
N ALA A 357 -2.45 -4.78 -5.09
CA ALA A 357 -3.34 -4.58 -3.94
C ALA A 357 -4.51 -5.58 -3.90
N ARG A 358 -5.14 -5.84 -5.06
CA ARG A 358 -6.19 -6.85 -5.21
C ARG A 358 -5.69 -8.25 -4.89
N GLU A 359 -4.55 -8.65 -5.46
CA GLU A 359 -3.97 -9.97 -5.19
C GLU A 359 -3.59 -10.11 -3.71
N MET A 360 -3.08 -9.04 -3.09
CA MET A 360 -2.80 -9.01 -1.65
C MET A 360 -4.09 -9.22 -0.83
N CYS A 361 -5.19 -8.55 -1.18
CA CYS A 361 -6.50 -8.77 -0.55
C CYS A 361 -6.98 -10.21 -0.71
N ASN A 362 -6.89 -10.79 -1.91
CA ASN A 362 -7.26 -12.18 -2.15
C ASN A 362 -6.43 -13.15 -1.31
N LEU A 363 -5.12 -12.91 -1.19
CA LEU A 363 -4.25 -13.74 -0.34
C LEU A 363 -4.62 -13.61 1.15
N VAL A 364 -5.03 -12.43 1.61
CA VAL A 364 -5.58 -12.26 2.96
C VAL A 364 -6.84 -13.10 3.15
N ARG A 365 -7.81 -12.99 2.24
CA ARG A 365 -9.08 -13.72 2.31
C ARG A 365 -8.88 -15.24 2.21
N ALA A 366 -7.99 -15.68 1.33
CA ALA A 366 -7.63 -17.09 1.20
C ALA A 366 -6.99 -17.61 2.50
N ALA A 367 -6.02 -16.87 3.07
CA ALA A 367 -5.39 -17.25 4.33
C ALA A 367 -6.39 -17.28 5.49
N GLU A 368 -7.32 -16.33 5.56
CA GLU A 368 -8.40 -16.31 6.56
C GLU A 368 -9.33 -17.53 6.41
N ALA A 369 -9.66 -17.90 5.18
CA ALA A 369 -10.45 -19.09 4.87
C ALA A 369 -9.67 -20.42 5.03
N GLY A 370 -8.42 -20.37 5.50
CA GLY A 370 -7.61 -21.56 5.77
C GLY A 370 -6.93 -22.17 4.55
N TRP A 371 -6.73 -21.42 3.46
CA TRP A 371 -6.06 -21.88 2.24
C TRP A 371 -4.65 -22.44 2.51
N GLN A 372 -4.45 -23.73 2.25
CA GLN A 372 -3.16 -24.42 2.41
C GLN A 372 -2.35 -24.58 1.11
N GLY A 373 -2.89 -24.11 -0.03
CA GLY A 373 -2.20 -24.18 -1.33
C GLY A 373 -1.06 -23.17 -1.47
N ASP A 374 -0.51 -23.07 -2.68
CA ASP A 374 0.52 -22.07 -2.99
C ASP A 374 -0.06 -20.64 -3.10
N VAL A 375 0.85 -19.65 -3.21
CA VAL A 375 0.48 -18.24 -3.40
C VAL A 375 -0.18 -18.04 -4.76
N ALA A 376 0.37 -18.63 -5.82
CA ALA A 376 -0.12 -18.49 -7.18
C ALA A 376 -1.61 -18.86 -7.32
N GLY A 377 -2.05 -19.96 -6.72
CA GLY A 377 -3.43 -20.44 -6.79
C GLY A 377 -4.45 -19.57 -6.05
N ALA A 378 -4.01 -18.70 -5.14
CA ALA A 378 -4.87 -17.83 -4.36
C ALA A 378 -4.91 -16.37 -4.84
N ARG A 379 -4.13 -15.98 -5.86
CA ARG A 379 -4.08 -14.60 -6.37
C ARG A 379 -5.41 -14.08 -6.88
N ASP A 380 -6.27 -14.97 -7.38
CA ASP A 380 -7.60 -14.66 -7.90
C ASP A 380 -8.71 -15.25 -7.01
N TYR A 381 -8.47 -15.45 -5.70
CA TYR A 381 -9.38 -16.16 -4.80
C TYR A 381 -10.86 -15.71 -4.91
N GLN A 382 -11.14 -14.46 -4.51
CA GLN A 382 -12.49 -13.87 -4.57
C GLN A 382 -12.61 -12.84 -5.70
N LEU A 383 -11.62 -11.96 -5.82
CA LEU A 383 -11.59 -10.88 -6.80
C LEU A 383 -10.84 -11.32 -8.05
N VAL A 384 -11.54 -11.40 -9.18
CA VAL A 384 -10.96 -11.82 -10.47
C VAL A 384 -10.80 -10.62 -11.39
N TRP A 385 -9.65 -10.50 -12.03
CA TRP A 385 -9.46 -9.53 -13.11
C TRP A 385 -9.45 -10.29 -14.44
N LYS A 386 -10.47 -10.06 -15.27
CA LYS A 386 -10.60 -10.75 -16.55
C LYS A 386 -9.60 -10.13 -17.53
N ASP A 387 -8.67 -10.95 -17.99
CA ASP A 387 -7.70 -10.57 -19.02
C ASP A 387 -8.49 -10.17 -20.29
N TRP A 388 -8.41 -8.88 -20.68
CA TRP A 388 -9.19 -8.31 -21.79
C TRP A 388 -8.99 -9.06 -23.12
N ARG A 389 -7.91 -9.84 -23.24
CA ARG A 389 -7.55 -10.70 -24.39
C ARG A 389 -8.62 -11.74 -24.72
N HIS A 390 -9.54 -12.05 -23.80
CA HIS A 390 -10.69 -12.92 -24.10
C HIS A 390 -11.86 -12.19 -24.76
N LEU A 391 -11.91 -10.86 -24.74
CA LEU A 391 -12.99 -10.05 -25.34
C LEU A 391 -12.61 -9.48 -26.70
N CYS A 392 -11.33 -9.22 -26.93
CA CYS A 392 -10.81 -8.88 -28.27
C CYS A 392 -9.98 -10.06 -28.76
N GLY A 393 -10.57 -10.83 -29.68
CA GLY A 393 -9.94 -12.00 -30.29
C GLY A 393 -8.47 -11.74 -30.64
N THR A 394 -7.63 -12.73 -30.36
CA THR A 394 -6.21 -12.77 -30.67
C THR A 394 -5.94 -12.09 -32.02
N PRO A 395 -5.15 -11.00 -32.10
CA PRO A 395 -4.75 -10.49 -33.39
C PRO A 395 -3.99 -11.61 -34.12
N PRO A 396 -4.28 -11.84 -35.42
CA PRO A 396 -3.65 -12.93 -36.14
C PRO A 396 -2.13 -12.76 -36.08
N ARG A 397 -1.43 -13.85 -35.75
CA ARG A 397 0.02 -13.91 -35.85
C ARG A 397 0.38 -13.45 -37.27
N ARG A 398 1.26 -12.46 -37.38
CA ARG A 398 1.93 -12.16 -38.64
C ARG A 398 2.83 -13.36 -38.95
N ASP A 399 2.27 -14.34 -39.64
CA ASP A 399 3.07 -15.39 -40.25
C ASP A 399 3.96 -14.75 -41.31
N ASN A 400 5.23 -15.12 -41.23
CA ASN A 400 6.30 -14.70 -42.11
C ASN A 400 5.90 -14.96 -43.56
N ALA A 401 5.68 -13.89 -44.33
CA ALA A 401 5.74 -13.96 -45.78
C ALA A 401 7.19 -14.24 -46.19
N LYS A 402 7.50 -15.52 -46.36
CA LYS A 402 8.59 -15.98 -47.21
C LYS A 402 8.02 -16.93 -48.26
N SER A 403 8.41 -16.64 -49.51
CA SER A 403 8.41 -17.53 -50.67
C SER A 403 7.05 -17.88 -51.28
N LEU A 404 6.75 -17.26 -52.43
CA LEU A 404 6.51 -17.97 -53.70
C LEU A 404 6.50 -16.96 -54.87
N ALA A 405 7.15 -17.38 -55.97
CA ALA A 405 7.52 -16.69 -57.21
C ALA A 405 8.72 -15.74 -57.15
#